data_AF-A0A932J2N4-F1
#
_entry.id   AF-A0A932J2N4-F1
#
_cell.length_a   1.000
_cell.length_b   1.000
_cell.length_c   1.000
_cell.angle_alpha   90.00
_cell.angle_beta   90.00
_cell.angle_gamma   90.00
#
_symmetry.space_group_name_H-M   'P 1'
#
loop_
_entity.id
_entity.type
_entity.pdbx_description
1 polymer ?
#
loop_
_entity_poly.entity_id
_entity_poly.type
_entity_poly.pdbx_seq_one_letter_code
_entity_poly.pdbx_strand_id
1 'polypeptide(L)'
;MKTKLIGKLLGGLCGAVLAFSASQALAVTSFEQDVSTSIDRGITWLANNGAYTGSAWDATGLPLLALMEKRASGVPSDPPQGYSGANATDKARMDSAVAFILSSHVPAGFYAYRDGADLMALSLYLRSGGPNPGVLAAIKTITDRTLANQGTVATGSPGYWCYSNGYCPDSSTTQFAVAGLASAK
;
A
#
# COMPACT_ATOMS: atom_id res chain seq x y z
N MET A 1 0.53 -62.07 53.33
CA MET A 1 1.19 -61.89 52.01
C MET A 1 1.54 -60.41 51.89
N LYS A 2 2.79 -59.91 52.00
CA LYS A 2 4.00 -60.18 51.18
C LYS A 2 3.59 -60.27 49.70
N THR A 3 3.95 -59.38 48.78
CA THR A 3 5.33 -58.97 48.40
C THR A 3 5.28 -57.74 47.48
N LYS A 4 6.33 -56.89 47.55
CA LYS A 4 6.66 -55.79 46.61
C LYS A 4 6.86 -56.31 45.18
N LEU A 5 6.53 -55.51 44.16
CA LEU A 5 7.14 -55.63 42.83
C LEU A 5 7.75 -54.28 42.41
N ILE A 6 9.05 -54.34 42.13
CA ILE A 6 9.95 -53.29 41.66
C ILE A 6 9.97 -53.32 40.13
N GLY A 7 10.08 -52.16 39.47
CA GLY A 7 10.49 -52.04 38.06
C GLY A 7 10.09 -50.67 37.47
N LYS A 8 10.80 -49.58 37.79
CA LYS A 8 11.86 -48.94 36.99
C LYS A 8 11.50 -48.60 35.52
N LEU A 9 11.68 -47.30 35.24
CA LEU A 9 12.13 -46.64 34.00
C LEU A 9 11.10 -46.25 32.94
N LEU A 10 10.97 -44.93 32.77
CA LEU A 10 10.66 -44.10 31.58
C LEU A 10 9.81 -42.91 32.10
N GLY A 11 10.18 -41.64 32.03
CA GLY A 11 11.23 -40.88 31.38
C GLY A 11 10.83 -39.41 31.62
N GLY A 12 11.79 -38.52 31.87
CA GLY A 12 11.55 -37.20 32.45
C GLY A 12 10.60 -36.29 31.66
N LEU A 13 9.69 -35.64 32.38
CA LEU A 13 8.97 -34.44 31.94
C LEU A 13 9.65 -33.23 32.60
N CYS A 14 10.81 -32.86 32.07
CA CYS A 14 11.38 -31.52 32.24
C CYS A 14 11.05 -30.73 30.98
N GLY A 15 10.41 -29.56 31.13
CA GLY A 15 10.27 -28.61 30.04
C GLY A 15 8.99 -27.79 30.12
N ALA A 16 8.84 -26.98 31.17
CA ALA A 16 7.86 -25.90 31.16
C ALA A 16 8.21 -24.94 30.01
N VAL A 17 7.34 -24.91 29.00
CA VAL A 17 7.39 -23.98 27.87
C VAL A 17 6.98 -22.59 28.37
N LEU A 18 7.95 -21.71 28.56
CA LEU A 18 7.73 -20.26 28.64
C LEU A 18 8.91 -19.57 27.94
N ALA A 19 8.90 -19.63 26.61
CA ALA A 19 9.69 -18.68 25.83
C ALA A 19 9.05 -17.30 25.99
N PHE A 20 9.56 -16.52 26.95
CA PHE A 20 9.36 -15.09 27.01
C PHE A 20 9.97 -14.48 25.73
N SER A 21 9.17 -14.33 24.69
CA SER A 21 9.41 -13.28 23.70
C SER A 21 9.08 -11.94 24.36
N ALA A 22 10.01 -11.42 25.15
CA ALA A 22 9.97 -10.01 25.52
C ALA A 22 10.22 -9.22 24.24
N SER A 23 9.15 -8.81 23.56
CA SER A 23 9.23 -7.70 22.62
C SER A 23 9.74 -6.52 23.43
N GLN A 24 11.00 -6.13 23.22
CA GLN A 24 11.47 -4.86 23.76
C GLN A 24 10.63 -3.78 23.07
N ALA A 25 9.66 -3.23 23.80
CA ALA A 25 9.00 -2.02 23.37
C ALA A 25 10.08 -0.93 23.32
N LEU A 26 10.58 -0.64 22.11
CA LEU A 26 11.46 0.49 21.90
C LEU A 26 10.65 1.74 22.28
N ALA A 27 11.20 2.56 23.17
CA ALA A 27 10.56 3.83 23.51
C ALA A 27 10.47 4.68 22.25
N VAL A 28 9.26 5.10 21.89
CA VAL A 28 9.04 6.04 20.78
C VAL A 28 9.77 7.33 21.12
N THR A 29 10.71 7.70 20.26
CA THR A 29 11.45 8.96 20.39
C THR A 29 10.54 10.15 20.13
N SER A 30 10.89 11.32 20.67
CA SER A 30 10.14 12.56 20.36
C SER A 30 10.09 12.84 18.86
N PHE A 31 11.17 12.54 18.13
CA PHE A 31 11.20 12.66 16.68
C PHE A 31 10.17 11.75 16.00
N GLU A 32 10.08 10.48 16.38
CA GLU A 32 9.09 9.55 15.83
C GLU A 32 7.66 10.00 16.12
N GLN A 33 7.42 10.53 17.33
CA GLN A 33 6.12 11.08 17.70
C GLN A 33 5.75 12.33 16.87
N ASP A 34 6.69 13.23 16.64
CA ASP A 34 6.50 14.43 15.81
C ASP A 34 6.23 14.06 14.34
N VAL A 35 6.95 13.07 13.82
CA VAL A 35 6.73 12.53 12.46
C VAL A 35 5.34 11.92 12.35
N SER A 36 4.94 11.06 13.30
CA SER A 36 3.60 10.47 13.31
C SER A 36 2.50 11.53 13.38
N THR A 37 2.69 12.52 14.25
CA THR A 37 1.74 13.64 14.40
C THR A 37 1.63 14.44 13.10
N SER A 38 2.76 14.66 12.40
CA SER A 38 2.78 15.38 11.13
C SER A 38 2.08 14.61 10.01
N ILE A 39 2.27 13.28 9.94
CA ILE A 39 1.54 12.40 9.02
C ILE A 39 0.03 12.50 9.27
N ASP A 40 -0.40 12.40 10.52
CA ASP A 40 -1.82 12.47 10.88
C ASP A 40 -2.47 13.81 10.53
N ARG A 41 -1.74 14.91 10.73
CA ARG A 41 -2.16 16.25 10.30
C ARG A 41 -2.28 16.34 8.78
N GLY A 42 -1.31 15.79 8.04
CA GLY A 42 -1.34 15.74 6.58
C GLY A 42 -2.54 14.95 6.04
N ILE A 43 -2.80 13.75 6.57
CA ILE A 43 -3.97 12.93 6.23
C ILE A 43 -5.28 13.65 6.57
N THR A 44 -5.34 14.33 7.72
CA THR A 44 -6.51 15.12 8.11
C THR A 44 -6.75 16.28 7.15
N TRP A 45 -5.69 16.99 6.75
CA TRP A 45 -5.80 18.07 5.78
C TRP A 45 -6.27 17.56 4.41
N LEU A 46 -5.74 16.42 3.93
CA LEU A 46 -6.18 15.78 2.69
C LEU A 46 -7.68 15.44 2.75
N ALA A 47 -8.14 14.88 3.86
CA ALA A 47 -9.55 14.58 4.07
C ALA A 47 -10.42 15.84 4.03
N ASN A 48 -10.02 16.90 4.72
CA ASN A 48 -10.76 18.17 4.78
C ASN A 48 -10.83 18.89 3.43
N ASN A 49 -9.91 18.58 2.51
CA ASN A 49 -9.90 19.15 1.16
C ASN A 49 -10.53 18.22 0.11
N GLY A 50 -11.17 17.11 0.51
CA GLY A 50 -11.88 16.20 -0.40
C GLY A 50 -10.97 15.31 -1.24
N ALA A 51 -9.71 15.11 -0.83
CA ALA A 51 -8.72 14.39 -1.64
C ALA A 51 -9.13 12.92 -1.91
N TYR A 52 -9.96 12.35 -1.04
CA TYR A 52 -10.51 11.00 -1.17
C TYR A 52 -11.84 10.93 -1.94
N THR A 53 -12.38 12.08 -2.35
CA THR A 53 -13.65 12.19 -3.10
C THR A 53 -13.42 12.80 -4.48
N GLY A 54 -12.18 12.78 -4.99
CA GLY A 54 -11.82 13.20 -6.34
C GLY A 54 -11.35 14.65 -6.50
N SER A 55 -11.30 15.46 -5.44
CA SER A 55 -10.79 16.85 -5.55
C SER A 55 -9.28 16.91 -5.86
N ALA A 56 -8.56 15.81 -5.62
CA ALA A 56 -7.16 15.64 -6.00
C ALA A 56 -6.98 15.31 -7.50
N TRP A 57 -8.06 15.12 -8.26
CA TRP A 57 -8.04 14.81 -9.70
C TRP A 57 -7.06 13.67 -10.02
N ASP A 58 -6.17 13.87 -11.00
CA ASP A 58 -5.14 12.94 -11.43
C ASP A 58 -4.22 12.46 -10.30
N ALA A 59 -4.15 13.19 -9.18
CA ALA A 59 -3.34 12.80 -8.02
C ALA A 59 -4.07 11.90 -7.02
N THR A 60 -5.36 11.55 -7.21
CA THR A 60 -6.18 10.83 -6.21
C THR A 60 -5.57 9.52 -5.71
N GLY A 61 -4.80 8.79 -6.53
CA GLY A 61 -4.04 7.61 -6.10
C GLY A 61 -3.02 7.91 -4.98
N LEU A 62 -2.41 9.11 -4.94
CA LEU A 62 -1.40 9.47 -3.95
C LEU A 62 -1.97 9.67 -2.54
N PRO A 63 -3.05 10.46 -2.30
CA PRO A 63 -3.73 10.50 -1.02
C PRO A 63 -4.20 9.13 -0.54
N LEU A 64 -4.74 8.30 -1.46
CA LEU A 64 -5.15 6.94 -1.14
C LEU A 64 -3.97 6.09 -0.65
N LEU A 65 -2.85 6.13 -1.38
CA LEU A 65 -1.62 5.43 -1.00
C LEU A 65 -1.10 5.90 0.37
N ALA A 66 -1.01 7.21 0.58
CA ALA A 66 -0.57 7.80 1.85
C ALA A 66 -1.46 7.37 3.03
N LEU A 67 -2.79 7.31 2.81
CA LEU A 67 -3.71 6.84 3.83
C LEU A 67 -3.45 5.38 4.19
N MET A 68 -3.23 4.50 3.22
CA MET A 68 -2.93 3.08 3.50
C MET A 68 -1.54 2.88 4.10
N GLU A 69 -0.57 3.74 3.78
CA GLU A 69 0.80 3.67 4.30
C GLU A 69 0.97 4.24 5.71
N LYS A 70 0.01 5.01 6.22
CA LYS A 70 0.00 5.45 7.63
C LYS A 70 0.19 4.26 8.58
N ARG A 71 0.92 4.49 9.68
CA ARG A 71 1.08 3.54 10.78
C ARG A 71 -0.04 3.73 11.79
N ALA A 72 -0.90 2.73 11.98
CA ALA A 72 -2.05 2.83 12.88
C ALA A 72 -1.63 3.10 14.34
N SER A 73 -0.47 2.57 14.75
CA SER A 73 0.13 2.76 16.07
C SER A 73 0.86 4.09 16.24
N GLY A 74 1.16 4.79 15.14
CA GLY A 74 2.05 5.94 15.12
C GLY A 74 3.55 5.60 15.26
N VAL A 75 3.92 4.32 15.28
CA VAL A 75 5.32 3.90 15.33
C VAL A 75 5.84 3.71 13.90
N PRO A 76 6.88 4.43 13.43
CA PRO A 76 7.31 4.36 12.03
C PRO A 76 7.76 2.97 11.55
N SER A 77 8.31 2.16 12.46
CA SER A 77 8.78 0.80 12.17
C SER A 77 7.67 -0.25 12.09
N ASP A 78 6.46 0.07 12.54
CA ASP A 78 5.32 -0.84 12.41
C ASP A 78 4.90 -0.99 10.94
N PRO A 79 4.14 -2.04 10.59
CA PRO A 79 3.64 -2.19 9.24
C PRO A 79 2.66 -1.06 8.86
N PRO A 80 2.53 -0.74 7.55
CA PRO A 80 1.41 0.05 7.02
C PRO A 80 0.06 -0.47 7.53
N GLN A 81 -0.90 0.44 7.76
CA GLN A 81 -2.24 0.00 8.19
C GLN A 81 -2.98 -0.80 7.10
N GLY A 82 -2.77 -0.45 5.82
CA GLY A 82 -3.53 -1.01 4.70
C GLY A 82 -5.05 -0.85 4.87
N TYR A 83 -5.83 -1.57 4.07
CA TYR A 83 -7.28 -1.55 4.21
C TYR A 83 -7.75 -2.33 5.45
N SER A 84 -7.32 -3.58 5.63
CA SER A 84 -7.84 -4.45 6.70
C SER A 84 -7.59 -3.88 8.10
N GLY A 85 -6.41 -3.28 8.32
CA GLY A 85 -6.01 -2.69 9.59
C GLY A 85 -6.59 -1.29 9.86
N ALA A 86 -7.24 -0.67 8.88
CA ALA A 86 -7.82 0.66 9.03
C ALA A 86 -9.14 0.66 9.83
N ASN A 87 -9.40 1.79 10.51
CA ASN A 87 -10.67 2.07 11.15
C ASN A 87 -11.79 2.32 10.12
N ALA A 88 -13.05 2.38 10.57
CA ALA A 88 -14.21 2.54 9.68
C ALA A 88 -14.17 3.84 8.85
N THR A 89 -13.71 4.94 9.44
CA THR A 89 -13.61 6.24 8.75
C THR A 89 -12.60 6.19 7.61
N ASP A 90 -11.43 5.60 7.86
CA ASP A 90 -10.39 5.50 6.85
C ASP A 90 -10.76 4.47 5.77
N LYS A 91 -11.43 3.37 6.10
CA LYS A 91 -12.01 2.46 5.11
C LYS A 91 -12.98 3.17 4.18
N ALA A 92 -13.90 3.98 4.72
CA ALA A 92 -14.84 4.75 3.91
C ALA A 92 -14.12 5.75 2.96
N ARG A 93 -13.03 6.39 3.42
CA ARG A 93 -12.19 7.25 2.58
C ARG A 93 -11.49 6.46 1.47
N MET A 94 -10.94 5.29 1.80
CA MET A 94 -10.29 4.42 0.82
C MET A 94 -11.29 3.98 -0.26
N ASP A 95 -12.48 3.52 0.15
CA ASP A 95 -13.52 3.06 -0.76
C ASP A 95 -14.01 4.20 -1.67
N SER A 96 -14.15 5.42 -1.14
CA SER A 96 -14.50 6.60 -1.93
C SER A 96 -13.43 6.93 -2.98
N ALA A 97 -12.15 6.89 -2.60
CA ALA A 97 -11.06 7.19 -3.53
C ALA A 97 -10.96 6.11 -4.63
N VAL A 98 -11.11 4.84 -4.25
CA VAL A 98 -11.16 3.72 -5.19
C VAL A 98 -12.34 3.88 -6.15
N ALA A 99 -13.54 4.19 -5.65
CA ALA A 99 -14.71 4.41 -6.49
C ALA A 99 -14.47 5.54 -7.51
N PHE A 100 -13.86 6.66 -7.08
CA PHE A 100 -13.50 7.75 -7.98
C PHE A 100 -12.53 7.30 -9.08
N ILE A 101 -11.41 6.65 -8.71
CA ILE A 101 -10.40 6.14 -9.66
C ILE A 101 -11.07 5.22 -10.70
N LEU A 102 -11.90 4.28 -10.23
CA LEU A 102 -12.62 3.34 -11.10
C LEU A 102 -13.57 4.06 -12.07
N SER A 103 -14.27 5.10 -11.62
CA SER A 103 -15.23 5.83 -12.45
C SER A 103 -14.60 6.85 -13.40
N SER A 104 -13.45 7.42 -13.04
CA SER A 104 -12.88 8.60 -13.70
C SER A 104 -11.55 8.32 -14.39
N HIS A 105 -10.65 7.55 -13.76
CA HIS A 105 -9.28 7.35 -14.25
C HIS A 105 -9.12 6.12 -15.12
N VAL A 106 -9.88 5.06 -14.82
CA VAL A 106 -9.91 3.85 -15.67
C VAL A 106 -10.38 4.17 -17.10
N PRO A 107 -11.47 4.92 -17.34
CA PRO A 107 -11.88 5.27 -18.71
C PRO A 107 -11.04 6.37 -19.38
N ALA A 108 -10.11 7.02 -18.67
CA ALA A 108 -9.32 8.12 -19.22
C ALA A 108 -8.22 7.65 -20.21
N GLY A 109 -7.62 8.58 -20.96
CA GLY A 109 -6.40 8.32 -21.75
C GLY A 109 -5.16 8.31 -20.86
N PHE A 110 -4.05 7.68 -21.29
CA PHE A 110 -2.83 7.51 -20.49
C PHE A 110 -2.31 8.82 -19.90
N TYR A 111 -1.99 8.82 -18.60
CA TYR A 111 -1.22 9.88 -17.95
C TYR A 111 -0.27 9.30 -16.90
N ALA A 112 1.04 9.43 -17.10
CA ALA A 112 2.05 8.67 -16.35
C ALA A 112 1.97 8.85 -14.83
N TYR A 113 1.75 10.07 -14.33
CA TYR A 113 1.64 10.32 -12.89
C TYR A 113 0.40 9.68 -12.28
N ARG A 114 -0.75 9.84 -12.92
CA ARG A 114 -2.00 9.26 -12.44
C ARG A 114 -1.96 7.75 -12.50
N ASP A 115 -1.59 7.21 -13.65
CA ASP A 115 -1.58 5.77 -13.88
C ASP A 115 -0.57 5.09 -12.94
N GLY A 116 0.61 5.68 -12.74
CA GLY A 116 1.59 5.21 -11.76
C GLY A 116 1.05 5.26 -10.32
N ALA A 117 0.47 6.40 -9.92
CA ALA A 117 -0.11 6.58 -8.58
C ALA A 117 -1.26 5.60 -8.30
N ASP A 118 -2.17 5.44 -9.26
CA ASP A 118 -3.31 4.55 -9.16
C ASP A 118 -2.85 3.09 -9.10
N LEU A 119 -1.87 2.67 -9.89
CA LEU A 119 -1.34 1.31 -9.82
C LEU A 119 -0.73 1.00 -8.45
N MET A 120 0.06 1.93 -7.87
CA MET A 120 0.60 1.74 -6.53
C MET A 120 -0.53 1.60 -5.49
N ALA A 121 -1.48 2.54 -5.52
CA ALA A 121 -2.57 2.61 -4.56
C ALA A 121 -3.53 1.43 -4.67
N LEU A 122 -4.05 1.14 -5.86
CA LEU A 122 -4.99 0.04 -6.10
C LEU A 122 -4.37 -1.32 -5.77
N SER A 123 -3.08 -1.51 -6.07
CA SER A 123 -2.40 -2.76 -5.75
C SER A 123 -2.24 -2.96 -4.24
N LEU A 124 -1.90 -1.90 -3.49
CA LEU A 124 -1.87 -1.97 -2.03
C LEU A 124 -3.27 -2.17 -1.44
N TYR A 125 -4.30 -1.50 -1.96
CA TYR A 125 -5.69 -1.68 -1.53
C TYR A 125 -6.11 -3.15 -1.70
N LEU A 126 -5.88 -3.73 -2.87
CA LEU A 126 -6.22 -5.13 -3.16
C LEU A 126 -5.46 -6.09 -2.23
N ARG A 127 -4.13 -5.94 -2.11
CA ARG A 127 -3.30 -6.83 -1.27
C ARG A 127 -3.60 -6.73 0.22
N SER A 128 -4.07 -5.58 0.68
CA SER A 128 -4.40 -5.34 2.09
C SER A 128 -5.86 -5.65 2.44
N GLY A 129 -6.61 -6.28 1.53
CA GLY A 129 -7.96 -6.80 1.78
C GLY A 129 -9.10 -5.85 1.39
N GLY A 130 -8.85 -4.89 0.51
CA GLY A 130 -9.87 -4.00 -0.04
C GLY A 130 -10.97 -4.78 -0.80
N PRO A 131 -12.26 -4.56 -0.50
CA PRO A 131 -13.34 -5.44 -0.95
C PRO A 131 -13.86 -5.18 -2.36
N ASN A 132 -13.51 -4.06 -3.00
CA ASN A 132 -14.11 -3.68 -4.28
C ASN A 132 -13.65 -4.62 -5.43
N PRO A 133 -14.55 -5.41 -6.04
CA PRO A 133 -14.18 -6.40 -7.04
C PRO A 133 -13.69 -5.81 -8.36
N GLY A 134 -14.00 -4.53 -8.64
CA GLY A 134 -13.57 -3.83 -9.85
C GLY A 134 -12.07 -3.50 -9.88
N VAL A 135 -11.39 -3.55 -8.73
CA VAL A 135 -9.99 -3.13 -8.59
C VAL A 135 -9.03 -3.99 -9.42
N LEU A 136 -9.23 -5.31 -9.46
CA LEU A 136 -8.36 -6.19 -10.24
C LEU A 136 -8.44 -5.89 -11.74
N ALA A 137 -9.64 -5.64 -12.26
CA ALA A 137 -9.83 -5.25 -13.65
C ALA A 137 -9.21 -3.88 -13.94
N ALA A 138 -9.38 -2.91 -13.04
CA ALA A 138 -8.77 -1.59 -13.14
C ALA A 138 -7.23 -1.65 -13.21
N ILE A 139 -6.59 -2.44 -12.33
CA ILE A 139 -5.12 -2.63 -12.34
C ILE A 139 -4.65 -3.19 -13.68
N LYS A 140 -5.36 -4.19 -14.24
CA LYS A 140 -5.04 -4.75 -15.56
C LYS A 140 -5.14 -3.68 -16.65
N THR A 141 -6.25 -2.97 -16.73
CA THR A 141 -6.45 -1.90 -17.72
C THR A 141 -5.36 -0.84 -17.65
N ILE A 142 -5.05 -0.35 -16.44
CA ILE A 142 -4.04 0.71 -16.27
C ILE A 142 -2.63 0.17 -16.58
N THR A 143 -2.34 -1.09 -16.24
CA THR A 143 -1.06 -1.74 -16.56
C THR A 143 -0.88 -1.88 -18.08
N ASP A 144 -1.88 -2.40 -18.78
CA ASP A 144 -1.85 -2.55 -20.24
C ASP A 144 -1.69 -1.20 -20.93
N ARG A 145 -2.45 -0.19 -20.49
CA ARG A 145 -2.35 1.19 -20.99
C ARG A 145 -0.97 1.79 -20.72
N THR A 146 -0.38 1.56 -19.54
CA THR A 146 0.95 2.06 -19.19
C THR A 146 2.01 1.41 -20.08
N LEU A 147 1.99 0.09 -20.25
CA LEU A 147 2.93 -0.63 -21.10
C LEU A 147 2.82 -0.21 -22.57
N ALA A 148 1.60 -0.01 -23.08
CA ALA A 148 1.36 0.45 -24.45
C ALA A 148 1.93 1.85 -24.73
N ASN A 149 2.16 2.66 -23.70
CA ASN A 149 2.71 4.02 -23.82
C ASN A 149 4.20 4.11 -23.48
N GLN A 150 4.89 2.97 -23.29
CA GLN A 150 6.34 2.97 -23.10
C GLN A 150 7.06 3.36 -24.39
N GLY A 151 8.05 4.23 -24.27
CA GLY A 151 8.95 4.57 -25.37
C GLY A 151 9.71 3.36 -25.88
N THR A 152 9.92 3.31 -27.20
CA THR A 152 10.64 2.24 -27.90
C THR A 152 11.89 2.80 -28.56
N VAL A 153 12.70 1.93 -29.17
CA VAL A 153 13.83 2.38 -30.01
C VAL A 153 13.35 3.32 -31.12
N ALA A 154 12.17 3.06 -31.69
CA ALA A 154 11.59 3.89 -32.76
C ALA A 154 11.16 5.29 -32.27
N THR A 155 10.78 5.43 -30.99
CA THR A 155 10.44 6.74 -30.42
C THR A 155 11.66 7.52 -29.92
N GLY A 156 12.87 6.95 -30.02
CA GLY A 156 14.11 7.57 -29.55
C GLY A 156 14.23 7.69 -28.02
N SER A 157 13.29 7.11 -27.26
CA SER A 157 13.25 7.16 -25.79
C SER A 157 12.96 5.78 -25.20
N PRO A 158 13.72 4.72 -25.57
CA PRO A 158 13.42 3.35 -25.19
C PRO A 158 13.38 3.20 -23.66
N GLY A 159 12.28 2.64 -23.16
CA GLY A 159 12.11 2.38 -21.73
C GLY A 159 11.60 3.56 -20.90
N TYR A 160 11.43 4.74 -21.49
CA TYR A 160 10.93 5.94 -20.82
C TYR A 160 9.45 6.16 -21.07
N TRP A 161 8.85 6.97 -20.21
CA TRP A 161 7.54 7.56 -20.42
C TRP A 161 7.66 9.08 -20.39
N CYS A 162 6.77 9.73 -21.12
CA CYS A 162 6.37 11.11 -20.92
C CYS A 162 5.08 11.18 -20.10
N TYR A 163 4.61 12.39 -19.87
CA TYR A 163 3.29 12.65 -19.31
C TYR A 163 2.16 11.85 -19.98
N SER A 164 2.10 11.81 -21.32
CA SER A 164 0.95 11.22 -22.04
C SER A 164 1.33 10.29 -23.20
N ASN A 165 2.60 9.92 -23.37
CA ASN A 165 3.10 9.04 -24.43
C ASN A 165 4.54 8.57 -24.11
N GLY A 166 5.25 7.99 -25.09
CA GLY A 166 6.64 7.51 -24.95
C GLY A 166 7.69 8.23 -25.81
N TYR A 167 7.47 9.51 -26.18
CA TYR A 167 8.33 10.25 -27.12
C TYR A 167 9.42 11.12 -26.47
N CYS A 168 9.70 10.93 -25.19
CA CYS A 168 10.67 11.72 -24.45
C CYS A 168 11.33 10.90 -23.32
N PRO A 169 12.59 11.18 -23.00
CA PRO A 169 13.32 10.52 -21.92
C PRO A 169 13.11 11.26 -20.59
N ASP A 170 11.87 11.36 -20.10
CA ASP A 170 11.55 12.04 -18.84
C ASP A 170 11.63 11.06 -17.66
N SER A 171 12.66 11.21 -16.84
CA SER A 171 12.88 10.35 -15.68
C SER A 171 11.82 10.52 -14.59
N SER A 172 11.18 11.70 -14.49
CA SER A 172 10.21 12.01 -13.43
C SER A 172 8.88 11.27 -13.62
N THR A 173 8.44 11.11 -14.86
CA THR A 173 7.25 10.33 -15.23
C THR A 173 7.59 8.83 -15.34
N THR A 174 8.81 8.51 -15.79
CA THR A 174 9.32 7.13 -15.84
C THR A 174 9.38 6.49 -14.46
N GLN A 175 9.87 7.17 -13.41
CA GLN A 175 9.87 6.61 -12.05
C GLN A 175 8.46 6.27 -11.55
N PHE A 176 7.44 7.06 -11.92
CA PHE A 176 6.05 6.81 -11.56
C PHE A 176 5.48 5.60 -12.30
N ALA A 177 5.68 5.53 -13.61
CA ALA A 177 5.26 4.38 -14.42
C ALA A 177 5.90 3.08 -13.92
N VAL A 178 7.21 3.10 -13.65
CA VAL A 178 7.95 1.94 -13.15
C VAL A 178 7.48 1.54 -11.75
N ALA A 179 7.30 2.50 -10.82
CA ALA A 179 6.81 2.19 -9.47
C ALA A 179 5.39 1.60 -9.49
N GLY A 180 4.51 2.13 -10.33
CA GLY A 180 3.17 1.58 -10.57
C GLY A 180 3.22 0.16 -11.12
N LEU A 181 3.96 -0.07 -12.21
CA LEU A 181 4.12 -1.39 -12.82
C LEU A 181 4.78 -2.41 -11.88
N ALA A 182 5.74 -1.98 -11.06
CA ALA A 182 6.36 -2.82 -10.05
C ALA A 182 5.36 -3.22 -8.95
N SER A 183 4.46 -2.29 -8.59
CA SER A 183 3.43 -2.52 -7.58
C SER A 183 2.30 -3.43 -8.09
N ALA A 184 2.05 -3.49 -9.39
CA ALA A 184 0.97 -4.28 -9.99
C ALA A 184 1.26 -5.79 -10.12
N LYS A 185 2.41 -6.26 -9.63
CA LYS A 185 2.84 -7.66 -9.68
C LYS A 185 2.25 -8.51 -8.55
#